data_AF-A0A7S1JGQ7-F1
#
_entry.id   AF-A0A7S1JGQ7-F1
#
_cell.length_a   1.000
_cell.length_b   1.000
_cell.length_c   1.000
_cell.angle_alpha   90.00
_cell.angle_beta   90.00
_cell.angle_gamma   90.00
#
_symmetry.space_group_name_H-M   'P 1'
#
loop_
_entity.id
_entity.type
_entity.pdbx_description
1 polymer ?
#
loop_
_entity_poly.entity_id
_entity_poly.type
_entity_poly.pdbx_seq_one_letter_code
_entity_poly.pdbx_strand_id
1 'polypeptide(L)'
;GTPFLLYEDAQKCIRDSLLAWKADVCQRLQGNEHLITHNSSDRDSFYKSLLSSYQPLKHAEILATHVDAATLDVKQLNRQCIDHLHGEVHQFANELDKVAKHMLDGATERYEEFYQLWDNLRAVNEHLAEITEVSREAQTRKDDVERRFDCQLLKMSKAISSERDAKKQADMLVNLKSMAVKVPCFNERVCRKINDVLNGFSTSRETYEMIGQLAL
;
A
#
# COMPACT_ATOMS: atom_id res chain seq x y z
N GLY A 1 41.97 -30.94 -21.60
CA GLY A 1 41.32 -31.00 -20.29
C GLY A 1 41.06 -29.60 -19.78
N THR A 2 40.09 -28.92 -20.39
CA THR A 2 39.81 -27.48 -20.20
C THR A 2 38.31 -27.10 -20.20
N PRO A 3 37.36 -27.92 -20.71
CA PRO A 3 35.93 -27.58 -20.63
C PRO A 3 35.35 -27.60 -19.21
N PHE A 4 35.89 -28.44 -18.33
CA PHE A 4 35.34 -28.67 -16.99
C PHE A 4 35.57 -27.47 -16.04
N LEU A 5 36.77 -26.88 -16.07
CA LEU A 5 37.11 -25.69 -15.28
C LEU A 5 36.29 -24.45 -15.69
N LEU A 6 36.05 -24.27 -17.00
CA LEU A 6 35.21 -23.16 -17.51
C LEU A 6 33.74 -23.32 -17.12
N TYR A 7 33.27 -24.56 -16.94
CA TYR A 7 31.90 -24.86 -16.54
C TYR A 7 31.67 -24.58 -15.05
N GLU A 8 32.63 -24.95 -14.18
CA GLU A 8 32.59 -24.63 -12.74
C GLU A 8 32.62 -23.12 -12.47
N ASP A 9 33.49 -22.39 -13.18
CA ASP A 9 33.58 -20.92 -13.06
C ASP A 9 32.29 -20.23 -13.53
N ALA A 10 31.67 -20.71 -14.61
CA ALA A 10 30.39 -20.20 -15.09
C ALA A 10 29.23 -20.48 -14.12
N GLN A 11 29.16 -21.69 -13.55
CA GLN A 11 28.17 -22.03 -12.53
C GLN A 11 28.32 -21.18 -11.27
N LYS A 12 29.56 -20.94 -10.83
CA LYS A 12 29.86 -20.04 -9.71
C LYS A 12 29.38 -18.62 -9.99
N CYS A 13 29.67 -18.07 -11.17
CA CYS A 13 29.25 -16.73 -11.56
C CYS A 13 27.72 -16.58 -11.58
N ILE A 14 27.00 -17.57 -12.14
CA ILE A 14 25.54 -17.61 -12.15
C ILE A 14 25.00 -17.64 -10.71
N ARG A 15 25.53 -18.53 -9.88
CA ARG A 15 25.10 -18.67 -8.48
C ARG A 15 25.30 -17.38 -7.70
N ASP A 16 26.49 -16.80 -7.76
CA ASP A 16 26.83 -15.61 -6.99
C ASP A 16 25.98 -14.41 -7.46
N SER A 17 25.68 -14.30 -8.76
CA SER A 17 24.77 -13.28 -9.31
C SER A 17 23.33 -13.44 -8.83
N LEU A 18 22.80 -14.69 -8.83
CA LEU A 18 21.44 -14.96 -8.36
C LEU A 18 21.28 -14.69 -6.86
N LEU A 19 22.29 -15.05 -6.06
CA LEU A 19 22.29 -14.73 -4.63
C LEU A 19 22.33 -13.21 -4.38
N ALA A 20 23.09 -12.46 -5.19
CA ALA A 20 23.14 -11.01 -5.10
C ALA A 20 21.79 -10.36 -5.48
N TRP A 21 21.14 -10.80 -6.56
CA TRP A 21 19.81 -10.28 -6.93
C TRP A 21 18.74 -10.61 -5.89
N LYS A 22 18.77 -11.82 -5.30
CA LYS A 22 17.88 -12.15 -4.18
C LYS A 22 18.11 -11.20 -3.00
N ALA A 23 19.37 -10.96 -2.63
CA ALA A 23 19.70 -10.05 -1.54
C ALA A 23 19.19 -8.63 -1.84
N ASP A 24 19.36 -8.14 -3.06
CA ASP A 24 18.85 -6.84 -3.50
C ASP A 24 17.33 -6.74 -3.34
N VAL A 25 16.56 -7.72 -3.85
CA VAL A 25 15.10 -7.76 -3.70
C VAL A 25 14.67 -7.76 -2.23
N CYS A 26 15.32 -8.55 -1.39
CA CYS A 26 14.97 -8.70 0.02
C CYS A 26 15.40 -7.52 0.91
N GLN A 27 16.44 -6.77 0.53
CA GLN A 27 16.95 -5.66 1.33
C GLN A 27 16.35 -4.31 0.90
N ARG A 28 15.96 -4.17 -0.37
CA ARG A 28 15.46 -2.91 -0.93
C ARG A 28 14.21 -2.36 -0.26
N LEU A 29 13.40 -3.21 0.37
CA LEU A 29 12.17 -2.81 1.05
C LEU A 29 12.43 -2.32 2.48
N GLN A 30 13.50 -2.80 3.13
CA GLN A 30 13.79 -2.48 4.52
C GLN A 30 14.27 -1.02 4.67
N GLY A 31 13.48 -0.19 5.36
CA GLY A 31 13.86 1.19 5.69
C GLY A 31 13.99 2.12 4.48
N ASN A 32 13.37 1.77 3.34
CA ASN A 32 13.51 2.55 2.13
C ASN A 32 12.68 3.85 2.19
N GLU A 33 13.36 4.99 2.05
CA GLU A 33 12.74 6.31 2.11
C GLU A 33 11.66 6.51 1.04
N HIS A 34 11.79 5.87 -0.13
CA HIS A 34 10.79 5.97 -1.20
C HIS A 34 9.43 5.39 -0.82
N LEU A 35 9.39 4.43 0.11
CA LEU A 35 8.15 3.81 0.59
C LEU A 35 7.37 4.68 1.57
N ILE A 36 8.04 5.65 2.21
CA ILE A 36 7.48 6.56 3.23
C ILE A 36 7.29 7.99 2.73
N THR A 37 7.60 8.29 1.46
CA THR A 37 7.37 9.63 0.89
C THR A 37 5.88 9.96 0.82
N HIS A 38 5.51 11.22 0.63
CA HIS A 38 4.12 11.58 0.30
C HIS A 38 3.83 11.50 -1.22
N ASN A 39 4.86 11.29 -2.03
CA ASN A 39 4.76 11.32 -3.48
C ASN A 39 4.54 9.91 -4.05
N SER A 40 3.37 9.67 -4.64
CA SER A 40 3.04 8.37 -5.26
C SER A 40 3.99 8.00 -6.40
N SER A 41 4.55 8.99 -7.12
CA SER A 41 5.48 8.74 -8.22
C SER A 41 6.82 8.16 -7.75
N ASP A 42 7.25 8.47 -6.53
CA ASP A 42 8.48 7.92 -5.96
C ASP A 42 8.29 6.44 -5.62
N ARG A 43 7.13 6.09 -5.05
CA ARG A 43 6.75 4.67 -4.82
C ARG A 43 6.64 3.92 -6.13
N ASP A 44 5.97 4.48 -7.14
CA ASP A 44 5.84 3.83 -8.45
C ASP A 44 7.21 3.53 -9.07
N SER A 45 8.13 4.50 -8.98
CA SER A 45 9.49 4.36 -9.49
C SER A 45 10.27 3.29 -8.71
N PHE A 46 10.10 3.26 -7.39
CA PHE A 46 10.68 2.21 -6.54
C PHE A 46 10.20 0.81 -6.97
N TYR A 47 8.89 0.58 -7.07
CA TYR A 47 8.37 -0.76 -7.39
C TYR A 47 8.69 -1.20 -8.83
N LYS A 48 8.75 -0.26 -9.79
CA LYS A 48 9.27 -0.55 -11.15
C LYS A 48 10.73 -0.96 -11.13
N SER A 49 11.55 -0.29 -10.32
CA SER A 49 12.96 -0.65 -10.14
C SER A 49 13.11 -2.00 -9.45
N LEU A 50 12.28 -2.29 -8.44
CA LEU A 50 12.26 -3.57 -7.74
C LEU A 50 11.89 -4.72 -8.69
N LEU A 51 10.86 -4.53 -9.53
CA LEU A 51 10.50 -5.52 -10.55
C LEU A 51 11.68 -5.79 -11.48
N SER A 52 12.39 -4.73 -11.90
CA SER A 52 13.57 -4.86 -12.77
C SER A 52 14.68 -5.70 -12.12
N SER A 53 14.89 -5.57 -10.81
CA SER A 53 15.83 -6.43 -10.05
C SER A 53 15.35 -7.88 -9.93
N TYR A 54 14.03 -8.11 -9.93
CA TYR A 54 13.44 -9.45 -9.85
C TYR A 54 13.44 -10.20 -11.19
N GLN A 55 13.31 -9.51 -12.33
CA GLN A 55 13.24 -10.14 -13.66
C GLN A 55 14.39 -11.14 -13.95
N PRO A 56 15.66 -10.85 -13.63
CA PRO A 56 16.73 -11.83 -13.80
C PRO A 56 16.53 -13.12 -13.02
N LEU A 57 15.99 -13.06 -11.79
CA LEU A 57 15.69 -14.24 -10.97
C LEU A 57 14.57 -15.08 -11.57
N LYS A 58 13.49 -14.42 -12.00
CA LYS A 58 12.36 -15.06 -12.70
C LYS A 58 12.83 -15.78 -13.97
N HIS A 59 13.67 -15.13 -14.77
CA HIS A 59 14.18 -15.73 -16.01
C HIS A 59 15.25 -16.81 -15.77
N ALA A 60 15.99 -16.74 -14.67
CA ALA A 60 16.98 -17.75 -14.32
C ALA A 60 16.36 -19.13 -14.03
N GLU A 61 15.05 -19.23 -13.80
CA GLU A 61 14.35 -20.52 -13.74
C GLU A 61 14.57 -21.36 -15.01
N ILE A 62 14.76 -20.71 -16.18
CA ILE A 62 15.10 -21.38 -17.44
C ILE A 62 16.45 -22.10 -17.35
N LEU A 63 17.37 -21.57 -16.52
CA LEU A 63 18.70 -22.15 -16.30
C LEU A 63 18.68 -23.26 -15.24
N ALA A 64 17.54 -23.53 -14.59
CA ALA A 64 17.46 -24.53 -13.52
C ALA A 64 17.82 -25.96 -13.97
N THR A 65 17.73 -26.28 -15.27
CA THR A 65 18.17 -27.56 -15.84
C THR A 65 19.68 -27.65 -16.09
N HIS A 66 20.38 -26.52 -16.03
CA HIS A 66 21.81 -26.39 -16.35
C HIS A 66 22.68 -26.14 -15.12
N VAL A 67 22.05 -25.90 -13.97
CA VAL A 67 22.70 -25.74 -12.68
C VAL A 67 22.35 -26.97 -11.85
N ASP A 68 23.37 -27.59 -11.24
CA ASP A 68 23.11 -28.71 -10.34
C ASP A 68 22.30 -28.22 -9.12
N ALA A 69 21.15 -28.83 -8.89
CA ALA A 69 20.26 -28.48 -7.77
C ALA A 69 20.95 -28.67 -6.41
N ALA A 70 21.96 -29.54 -6.31
CA ALA A 70 22.77 -29.68 -5.10
C ALA A 70 23.64 -28.43 -4.82
N THR A 71 24.00 -27.67 -5.86
CA THR A 71 24.74 -26.40 -5.74
C THR A 71 23.84 -25.18 -5.63
N LEU A 72 22.68 -25.16 -6.31
CA LEU A 72 21.75 -24.04 -6.27
C LEU A 72 20.34 -24.45 -6.73
N ASP A 73 19.38 -24.35 -5.82
CA ASP A 73 17.97 -24.46 -6.17
C ASP A 73 17.41 -23.08 -6.57
N VAL A 74 17.42 -22.80 -7.87
CA VAL A 74 16.91 -21.54 -8.43
C VAL A 74 15.42 -21.34 -8.15
N LYS A 75 14.63 -22.42 -8.12
CA LYS A 75 13.19 -22.35 -7.81
C LYS A 75 12.99 -21.96 -6.35
N GLN A 76 13.79 -22.52 -5.46
CA GLN A 76 13.77 -22.14 -4.04
C GLN A 76 14.17 -20.66 -3.85
N LEU A 77 15.18 -20.16 -4.57
CA LEU A 77 15.55 -18.75 -4.53
C LEU A 77 14.41 -17.83 -4.99
N ASN A 78 13.78 -18.16 -6.12
CA ASN A 78 12.66 -17.39 -6.63
C ASN A 78 11.49 -17.38 -5.63
N ARG A 79 11.15 -18.55 -5.10
CA ARG A 79 10.11 -18.70 -4.07
C ARG A 79 10.40 -17.88 -2.81
N GLN A 80 11.65 -17.84 -2.35
CA GLN A 80 12.03 -17.02 -1.19
C GLN A 80 11.83 -15.52 -1.45
N CYS A 81 12.05 -15.04 -2.68
CA CYS A 81 11.77 -13.65 -3.05
C CYS A 81 10.26 -13.38 -3.05
N ILE A 82 9.47 -14.28 -3.65
CA ILE A 82 8.01 -14.20 -3.66
C ILE A 82 7.44 -14.21 -2.23
N ASP A 83 7.90 -15.14 -1.39
CA ASP A 83 7.50 -15.25 0.02
C ASP A 83 7.84 -13.97 0.79
N HIS A 84 9.01 -13.37 0.54
CA HIS A 84 9.38 -12.08 1.14
C HIS A 84 8.44 -10.95 0.71
N LEU A 85 8.17 -10.81 -0.59
CA LEU A 85 7.23 -9.80 -1.11
C LEU A 85 5.81 -9.99 -0.55
N HIS A 86 5.35 -11.23 -0.40
CA HIS A 86 4.09 -11.53 0.30
C HIS A 86 4.11 -11.09 1.76
N GLY A 87 5.22 -11.32 2.46
CA GLY A 87 5.42 -10.87 3.83
C GLY A 87 5.27 -9.35 3.96
N GLU A 88 5.85 -8.60 3.02
CA GLU A 88 5.79 -7.13 2.97
C GLU A 88 4.37 -6.63 2.70
N VAL A 89 3.65 -7.24 1.74
CA VAL A 89 2.22 -6.95 1.51
C VAL A 89 1.39 -7.20 2.76
N HIS A 90 1.67 -8.29 3.48
CA HIS A 90 0.97 -8.62 4.72
C HIS A 90 1.30 -7.62 5.83
N GLN A 91 2.55 -7.17 5.92
CA GLN A 91 2.97 -6.14 6.87
C GLN A 91 2.26 -4.81 6.60
N PHE A 92 2.24 -4.33 5.35
CA PHE A 92 1.51 -3.11 4.99
C PHE A 92 0.03 -3.22 5.35
N ALA A 93 -0.62 -4.34 5.04
CA ALA A 93 -2.02 -4.55 5.39
C ALA A 93 -2.26 -4.54 6.91
N ASN A 94 -1.37 -5.16 7.69
CA ASN A 94 -1.47 -5.19 9.15
C ASN A 94 -1.27 -3.81 9.78
N GLU A 95 -0.27 -3.04 9.34
CA GLU A 95 -0.06 -1.68 9.83
C GLU A 95 -1.24 -0.79 9.44
N LEU A 96 -1.71 -0.91 8.21
CA LEU A 96 -2.85 -0.16 7.74
C LEU A 96 -4.10 -0.47 8.57
N ASP A 97 -4.34 -1.73 8.92
CA ASP A 97 -5.44 -2.13 9.80
C ASP A 97 -5.33 -1.53 11.21
N LYS A 98 -4.11 -1.32 11.75
CA LYS A 98 -3.91 -0.60 13.02
C LYS A 98 -4.27 0.87 12.85
N VAL A 99 -3.77 1.53 11.81
CA VAL A 99 -4.05 2.95 11.54
C VAL A 99 -5.54 3.18 11.29
N ALA A 100 -6.20 2.30 10.54
CA ALA A 100 -7.62 2.40 10.19
C ALA A 100 -8.55 2.31 11.40
N LYS A 101 -8.21 1.50 12.43
CA LYS A 101 -8.99 1.44 13.70
C LYS A 101 -9.04 2.77 14.42
N HIS A 102 -8.03 3.59 14.20
CA HIS A 102 -7.72 4.83 14.89
C HIS A 102 -7.97 6.08 14.05
N MET A 103 -8.48 5.88 12.83
CA MET A 103 -8.77 6.93 11.86
C MET A 103 -9.88 7.88 12.32
N LEU A 104 -10.74 7.41 13.22
CA LEU A 104 -11.85 8.19 13.78
C LEU A 104 -11.43 9.13 14.91
N ASP A 105 -10.22 8.98 15.43
CA ASP A 105 -9.73 9.74 16.59
C ASP A 105 -9.32 11.17 16.22
N GLY A 106 -9.43 11.56 14.93
CA GLY A 106 -9.18 12.92 14.45
C GLY A 106 -7.70 13.32 14.32
N ALA A 107 -6.76 12.39 14.50
CA ALA A 107 -5.34 12.66 14.34
C ALA A 107 -4.94 12.70 12.85
N THR A 108 -4.58 13.89 12.37
CA THR A 108 -4.25 14.14 10.95
C THR A 108 -3.04 13.38 10.44
N GLU A 109 -2.03 13.16 11.28
CA GLU A 109 -0.82 12.38 10.94
C GLU A 109 -1.17 10.94 10.55
N ARG A 110 -2.23 10.37 11.15
CA ARG A 110 -2.70 9.02 10.83
C ARG A 110 -3.30 8.92 9.43
N TYR A 111 -3.80 10.01 8.86
CA TYR A 111 -4.32 10.00 7.49
C TYR A 111 -3.21 9.91 6.45
N GLU A 112 -2.09 10.58 6.70
CA GLU A 112 -0.92 10.52 5.82
C GLU A 112 -0.28 9.14 5.87
N GLU A 113 -0.09 8.58 7.08
CA GLU A 113 0.40 7.21 7.27
C GLU A 113 -0.53 6.19 6.60
N PHE A 114 -1.85 6.33 6.77
CA PHE A 114 -2.83 5.49 6.10
C PHE A 114 -2.71 5.57 4.57
N TYR A 115 -2.59 6.78 4.02
CA TYR A 115 -2.44 6.96 2.58
C TYR A 115 -1.15 6.33 2.06
N GLN A 116 -0.02 6.50 2.76
CA GLN A 116 1.26 5.90 2.40
C GLN A 116 1.17 4.37 2.35
N LEU A 117 0.60 3.75 3.38
CA LEU A 117 0.43 2.30 3.45
C LEU A 117 -0.52 1.79 2.37
N TRP A 118 -1.63 2.49 2.14
CA TRP A 118 -2.59 2.13 1.08
C TRP A 118 -1.96 2.24 -0.31
N ASP A 119 -1.21 3.31 -0.55
CA ASP A 119 -0.58 3.57 -1.84
C ASP A 119 0.57 2.60 -2.13
N ASN A 120 1.23 2.06 -1.10
CA ASN A 120 2.13 0.92 -1.24
C ASN A 120 1.40 -0.34 -1.73
N LEU A 121 0.22 -0.66 -1.19
CA LEU A 121 -0.59 -1.79 -1.69
C LEU A 121 -1.03 -1.56 -3.16
N ARG A 122 -1.42 -0.34 -3.52
CA ARG A 122 -1.70 0.03 -4.92
C ARG A 122 -0.47 -0.18 -5.79
N ALA A 123 0.67 0.39 -5.42
CA ALA A 123 1.87 0.35 -6.23
C ALA A 123 2.40 -1.09 -6.40
N VAL A 124 2.31 -1.94 -5.37
CA VAL A 124 2.59 -3.38 -5.51
C VAL A 124 1.64 -4.03 -6.52
N ASN A 125 0.33 -3.80 -6.39
CA ASN A 125 -0.66 -4.37 -7.30
C ASN A 125 -0.39 -3.97 -8.76
N GLU A 126 -0.11 -2.69 -9.02
CA GLU A 126 0.06 -2.14 -10.37
C GLU A 126 1.45 -2.41 -10.97
N HIS A 127 2.50 -2.32 -10.18
CA HIS A 127 3.88 -2.37 -10.68
C HIS A 127 4.60 -3.69 -10.45
N LEU A 128 4.04 -4.60 -9.64
CA LEU A 128 4.48 -6.00 -9.56
C LEU A 128 3.46 -6.96 -10.19
N ALA A 129 2.65 -6.49 -11.15
CA ALA A 129 1.61 -7.28 -11.83
C ALA A 129 2.12 -8.59 -12.46
N GLU A 130 3.40 -8.63 -12.85
CA GLU A 130 4.04 -9.83 -13.39
C GLU A 130 4.32 -10.92 -12.35
N ILE A 131 4.28 -10.59 -11.06
CA ILE A 131 4.36 -11.52 -9.93
C ILE A 131 2.92 -11.75 -9.46
N THR A 132 2.20 -12.59 -10.23
CA THR A 132 0.74 -12.65 -10.19
C THR A 132 0.18 -12.92 -8.79
N GLU A 133 0.78 -13.83 -8.03
CA GLU A 133 0.36 -14.11 -6.65
C GLU A 133 0.51 -12.91 -5.72
N VAL A 134 1.62 -12.17 -5.79
CA VAL A 134 1.88 -10.98 -4.95
C VAL A 134 0.94 -9.84 -5.33
N SER A 135 0.77 -9.57 -6.62
CA SER A 135 -0.13 -8.52 -7.11
C SER A 135 -1.60 -8.80 -6.75
N ARG A 136 -2.03 -10.07 -6.82
CA ARG A 136 -3.40 -10.47 -6.43
C ARG A 136 -3.63 -10.36 -4.92
N GLU A 137 -2.64 -10.73 -4.12
CA GLU A 137 -2.71 -10.55 -2.67
C GLU A 137 -2.83 -9.05 -2.33
N ALA A 138 -2.00 -8.19 -2.93
CA ALA A 138 -2.08 -6.75 -2.73
C ALA A 138 -3.44 -6.17 -3.13
N GLN A 139 -4.02 -6.61 -4.26
CA GLN A 139 -5.38 -6.23 -4.66
C GLN A 139 -6.42 -6.64 -3.62
N THR A 140 -6.37 -7.88 -3.15
CA THR A 140 -7.32 -8.41 -2.15
C THR A 140 -7.27 -7.59 -0.87
N ARG A 141 -6.06 -7.29 -0.38
CA ARG A 141 -5.86 -6.46 0.81
C ARG A 141 -6.34 -5.03 0.60
N LYS A 142 -6.06 -4.44 -0.57
CA LYS A 142 -6.56 -3.11 -0.93
C LYS A 142 -8.09 -3.07 -0.88
N ASP A 143 -8.76 -4.04 -1.50
CA ASP A 143 -10.23 -4.10 -1.52
C ASP A 143 -10.84 -4.31 -0.13
N ASP A 144 -10.22 -5.13 0.70
CA ASP A 144 -10.64 -5.34 2.09
C ASP A 144 -10.51 -4.05 2.93
N VAL A 145 -9.45 -3.28 2.68
CA VAL A 145 -9.21 -1.98 3.31
C VAL A 145 -10.24 -0.96 2.86
N GLU A 146 -10.49 -0.86 1.55
CA GLU A 146 -11.48 0.06 0.99
C GLU A 146 -12.88 -0.21 1.55
N ARG A 147 -13.28 -1.48 1.64
CA ARG A 147 -14.55 -1.88 2.26
C ARG A 147 -14.64 -1.47 3.72
N ARG A 148 -13.55 -1.62 4.48
CA ARG A 148 -13.49 -1.22 5.89
C ARG A 148 -13.53 0.29 6.05
N PHE A 149 -12.82 1.03 5.21
CA PHE A 149 -12.85 2.49 5.15
C PHE A 149 -14.27 2.99 4.90
N ASP A 150 -14.98 2.42 3.92
CA ASP A 150 -16.37 2.78 3.61
C ASP A 150 -17.31 2.53 4.81
N CYS A 151 -17.10 1.44 5.55
CA CYS A 151 -17.83 1.17 6.78
C CYS A 151 -17.57 2.21 7.86
N GLN A 152 -16.33 2.68 8.02
CA GLN A 152 -15.98 3.72 8.99
C GLN A 152 -16.54 5.08 8.57
N LEU A 153 -16.47 5.44 7.29
CA LEU A 153 -17.11 6.65 6.75
C LEU A 153 -18.60 6.68 7.04
N LEU A 154 -19.29 5.55 6.86
CA LEU A 154 -20.72 5.44 7.15
C LEU A 154 -21.01 5.63 8.65
N LYS A 155 -20.18 5.06 9.53
CA LYS A 155 -20.31 5.25 10.99
C LYS A 155 -20.09 6.71 11.37
N MET A 156 -19.06 7.37 10.83
CA MET A 156 -18.81 8.80 11.06
C MET A 156 -19.98 9.64 10.60
N SER A 157 -20.44 9.45 9.37
CA SER A 157 -21.56 10.20 8.80
C SER A 157 -22.81 10.10 9.69
N LYS A 158 -23.15 8.89 10.16
CA LYS A 158 -24.27 8.69 11.11
C LYS A 158 -24.04 9.37 12.45
N ALA A 159 -22.82 9.31 12.98
CA ALA A 159 -22.46 9.96 14.23
C ALA A 159 -22.61 11.49 14.13
N ILE A 160 -22.15 12.10 13.03
CA ILE A 160 -22.29 13.53 12.79
C ILE A 160 -23.77 13.92 12.69
N SER A 161 -24.56 13.19 11.91
CA SER A 161 -26.00 13.46 11.78
C SER A 161 -26.78 13.29 13.08
N SER A 162 -26.26 12.52 14.03
CA SER A 162 -26.91 12.26 15.33
C SER A 162 -26.40 13.15 16.46
N GLU A 163 -25.27 13.83 16.26
CA GLU A 163 -24.74 14.80 17.21
C GLU A 163 -25.69 15.99 17.31
N ARG A 164 -25.87 16.54 18.51
CA ARG A 164 -26.81 17.66 18.78
C ARG A 164 -26.08 18.98 18.92
N ASP A 165 -24.82 18.94 19.32
CA ASP A 165 -23.98 20.11 19.43
C ASP A 165 -23.43 20.49 18.04
N ALA A 166 -23.93 21.58 17.48
CA ALA A 166 -23.54 22.05 16.16
C ALA A 166 -22.04 22.41 16.06
N LYS A 167 -21.39 22.77 17.18
CA LYS A 167 -19.94 22.99 17.20
C LYS A 167 -19.19 21.67 17.03
N LYS A 168 -19.60 20.63 17.76
CA LYS A 168 -19.02 19.28 17.60
C LYS A 168 -19.28 18.69 16.22
N GLN A 169 -20.45 18.93 15.65
CA GLN A 169 -20.74 18.55 14.26
C GLN A 169 -19.75 19.22 13.29
N ALA A 170 -19.52 20.53 13.43
CA ALA A 170 -18.57 21.25 12.60
C ALA A 170 -17.15 20.68 12.75
N ASP A 171 -16.67 20.44 13.98
CA ASP A 171 -15.36 19.83 14.24
C ASP A 171 -15.22 18.45 13.56
N MET A 172 -16.25 17.62 13.63
CA MET A 172 -16.24 16.30 12.96
C MET A 172 -16.27 16.41 11.43
N LEU A 173 -16.98 17.38 10.86
CA LEU A 173 -16.98 17.65 9.42
C LEU A 173 -15.62 18.17 8.94
N VAL A 174 -14.96 19.01 9.72
CA VAL A 174 -13.58 19.47 9.46
C VAL A 174 -12.63 18.27 9.46
N ASN A 175 -12.76 17.34 10.41
CA ASN A 175 -11.95 16.11 10.43
C ASN A 175 -12.15 15.25 9.18
N LEU A 176 -13.40 15.05 8.74
CA LEU A 176 -13.69 14.38 7.46
C LEU A 176 -13.07 15.12 6.28
N LYS A 177 -13.16 16.45 6.25
CA LYS A 177 -12.58 17.23 5.16
C LYS A 177 -11.05 17.12 5.14
N SER A 178 -10.41 17.12 6.31
CA SER A 178 -8.96 16.89 6.46
C SER A 178 -8.55 15.54 5.89
N MET A 179 -9.31 14.47 6.19
CA MET A 179 -9.11 13.15 5.59
C MET A 179 -9.21 13.19 4.05
N ALA A 180 -10.19 13.88 3.48
CA ALA A 180 -10.33 14.00 2.02
C ALA A 180 -9.14 14.69 1.35
N VAL A 181 -8.49 15.62 2.06
CA VAL A 181 -7.29 16.32 1.57
C VAL A 181 -6.05 15.44 1.70
N LYS A 182 -5.90 14.74 2.82
CA LYS A 182 -4.72 13.92 3.14
C LYS A 182 -4.72 12.54 2.49
N VAL A 183 -5.90 12.06 2.08
CA VAL A 183 -6.07 10.75 1.41
C VAL A 183 -6.78 10.96 0.06
N PRO A 184 -6.08 11.47 -0.96
CA PRO A 184 -6.72 11.93 -2.20
C PRO A 184 -7.51 10.84 -2.93
N CYS A 185 -7.08 9.59 -2.85
CA CYS A 185 -7.76 8.45 -3.48
C CYS A 185 -9.19 8.21 -2.94
N PHE A 186 -9.51 8.70 -1.74
CA PHE A 186 -10.85 8.61 -1.15
C PHE A 186 -11.60 9.94 -1.14
N ASN A 187 -11.03 11.01 -1.70
CA ASN A 187 -11.61 12.36 -1.65
C ASN A 187 -13.07 12.39 -2.10
N GLU A 188 -13.38 11.82 -3.27
CA GLU A 188 -14.75 11.81 -3.80
C GLU A 188 -15.73 11.07 -2.86
N ARG A 189 -15.30 9.95 -2.27
CA ARG A 189 -16.13 9.14 -1.37
C ARG A 189 -16.41 9.92 -0.08
N VAL A 190 -15.39 10.56 0.49
CA VAL A 190 -15.50 11.39 1.70
C VAL A 190 -16.36 12.62 1.43
N CYS A 191 -16.11 13.36 0.35
CA CYS A 191 -16.88 14.54 -0.03
C CYS A 191 -18.36 14.21 -0.28
N ARG A 192 -18.66 13.06 -0.87
CA ARG A 192 -20.05 12.59 -1.01
C ARG A 192 -20.73 12.42 0.35
N LYS A 193 -20.04 11.82 1.34
CA LYS A 193 -20.60 11.66 2.70
C LYS A 193 -20.76 12.97 3.45
N ILE A 194 -19.83 13.92 3.27
CA ILE A 194 -19.99 15.29 3.79
C ILE A 194 -21.26 15.92 3.22
N ASN A 195 -21.47 15.83 1.89
CA ASN A 195 -22.66 16.37 1.24
C ASN A 195 -23.95 15.68 1.70
N ASP A 196 -23.95 14.35 1.88
CA ASP A 196 -25.09 13.60 2.43
C ASP A 196 -25.50 14.16 3.80
N VAL A 197 -24.53 14.43 4.67
CA VAL A 197 -24.73 14.99 6.01
C VAL A 197 -25.24 16.44 5.93
N LEU A 198 -24.62 17.30 5.13
CA LEU A 198 -25.03 18.70 4.95
C LEU A 198 -26.44 18.82 4.36
N ASN A 199 -26.80 17.96 3.41
CA ASN A 199 -28.15 17.90 2.86
C ASN A 199 -29.17 17.48 3.92
N GLY A 200 -28.79 16.56 4.83
CA GLY A 200 -29.59 16.20 6.00
C GLY A 200 -29.81 17.37 6.98
N PHE A 201 -28.93 18.38 6.99
CA PHE A 201 -29.10 19.61 7.79
C PHE A 201 -29.84 20.72 7.06
N SER A 202 -29.93 20.70 5.72
CA SER A 202 -30.67 21.71 4.94
C SER A 202 -32.17 21.74 5.24
N THR A 203 -32.69 20.74 5.97
CA THR A 203 -34.04 20.71 6.55
C THR A 203 -34.14 21.40 7.92
N SER A 204 -33.02 21.87 8.51
CA SER A 204 -32.97 22.67 9.77
C SER A 204 -32.14 23.95 9.57
N ARG A 205 -32.82 25.10 9.45
CA ARG A 205 -32.25 26.40 9.05
C ARG A 205 -31.13 26.95 9.96
N GLU A 206 -31.15 26.64 11.26
CA GLU A 206 -30.19 27.16 12.25
C GLU A 206 -28.77 26.57 12.12
N THR A 207 -28.64 25.29 11.74
CA THR A 207 -27.35 24.61 11.63
C THR A 207 -26.51 25.15 10.46
N TYR A 208 -27.17 25.57 9.39
CA TYR A 208 -26.53 26.10 8.18
C TYR A 208 -25.85 27.45 8.42
N GLU A 209 -26.51 28.34 9.16
CA GLU A 209 -25.97 29.66 9.51
C GLU A 209 -24.74 29.55 10.42
N MET A 210 -24.70 28.55 11.29
CA MET A 210 -23.58 28.35 12.22
C MET A 210 -22.33 27.74 11.54
N ILE A 211 -22.50 26.79 10.60
CA ILE A 211 -21.38 26.22 9.83
C ILE A 211 -20.77 27.29 8.90
N GLY A 212 -21.60 28.14 8.28
CA GLY A 212 -21.12 29.23 7.42
C GLY A 212 -20.29 30.28 8.17
N GLN A 213 -20.51 30.46 9.48
CA GLN A 213 -19.73 31.37 10.33
C GLN A 213 -18.40 30.79 10.79
N LEU A 214 -18.24 29.46 10.80
CA LEU A 214 -16.99 28.77 11.19
C LEU A 214 -16.05 28.50 10.00
N ALA A 215 -16.52 28.71 8.77
CA ALA A 215 -15.74 28.55 7.54
C ALA A 215 -15.07 29.85 7.05
N LEU A 216 -15.16 30.94 7.83
CA LEU A 216 -14.42 32.20 7.70
C LEU A 216 -13.39 32.32 8.82
#